data_AF-A0A920U410-F1
#
_entry.id   AF-A0A920U410-F1
#
_cell.length_a   1.000
_cell.length_b   1.000
_cell.length_c   1.000
_cell.angle_alpha   90.00
_cell.angle_beta   90.00
_cell.angle_gamma   90.00
#
_symmetry.space_group_name_H-M   'P 1'
#
loop_
_entity.id
_entity.type
_entity.pdbx_description
1 polymer ?
#
loop_
_entity_poly.entity_id
_entity_poly.type
_entity_poly.pdbx_seq_one_letter_code
_entity_poly.pdbx_strand_id
1 'polypeptide(L)'
;MTTEHAPASMYRATEGLGVWEHKGKVAAVGIGHSPTTRRWDGTPENTMGANSIFALRQAIADSGVDPSQIDGLVLDPVTTTGAHWPPGDPIPMDVVNHWNKTDDPLEE
;
A
#
# COMPACT_ATOMS: atom_id res chain seq x y z
N MET A 1 18.23 -6.68 0.92
CA MET A 1 17.71 -7.92 0.31
C MET A 1 16.38 -7.56 -0.31
N THR A 2 16.25 -7.65 -1.62
CA THR A 2 14.96 -7.40 -2.30
C THR A 2 14.01 -8.55 -1.96
N THR A 3 12.79 -8.23 -1.54
CA THR A 3 11.75 -9.25 -1.32
C THR A 3 11.50 -9.99 -2.63
N GLU A 4 11.64 -11.31 -2.61
CA GLU A 4 11.35 -12.14 -3.78
C GLU A 4 9.87 -11.98 -4.15
N HIS A 5 9.58 -11.72 -5.41
CA HIS A 5 8.19 -11.69 -5.87
C HIS A 5 7.54 -13.04 -5.62
N ALA A 6 6.25 -13.02 -5.28
CA ALA A 6 5.47 -14.25 -5.22
C ALA A 6 5.58 -15.02 -6.55
N PRO A 7 5.60 -16.37 -6.51
CA PRO A 7 5.69 -17.18 -7.72
C PRO A 7 4.51 -16.88 -8.66
N ALA A 8 4.77 -16.95 -9.97
CA ALA A 8 3.79 -16.59 -11.00
C ALA A 8 2.43 -17.32 -10.83
N SER A 9 2.46 -18.55 -10.30
CA SER A 9 1.29 -19.37 -10.01
C SER A 9 0.35 -18.80 -8.95
N MET A 10 0.80 -17.87 -8.08
CA MET A 10 -0.07 -17.20 -7.11
C MET A 10 -0.93 -16.11 -7.75
N TYR A 11 -0.51 -15.51 -8.86
CA TYR A 11 -1.27 -14.43 -9.48
C TYR A 11 -2.46 -14.97 -10.27
N ARG A 12 -3.65 -14.47 -9.93
CA ARG A 12 -4.90 -14.80 -10.63
C ARG A 12 -5.11 -13.86 -11.83
N ALA A 13 -4.18 -13.91 -12.78
CA ALA A 13 -4.10 -12.96 -13.91
C ALA A 13 -5.08 -13.26 -15.07
N THR A 14 -5.84 -14.36 -15.01
CA THR A 14 -6.80 -14.76 -16.04
C THR A 14 -8.16 -15.09 -15.44
N GLU A 15 -9.22 -14.90 -16.22
CA GLU A 15 -10.57 -15.30 -15.82
C GLU A 15 -10.74 -16.83 -15.86
N GLY A 16 -11.78 -17.34 -15.20
CA GLY A 16 -12.10 -18.78 -15.25
C GLY A 16 -11.25 -19.68 -14.34
N LEU A 17 -10.40 -19.13 -13.47
CA LEU A 17 -9.54 -19.86 -12.53
C LEU A 17 -10.28 -20.57 -11.37
N GLY A 18 -11.61 -20.73 -11.48
CA GLY A 18 -12.44 -21.42 -10.51
C GLY A 18 -12.43 -20.81 -9.10
N VAL A 19 -12.87 -21.59 -8.12
CA VAL A 19 -12.79 -21.24 -6.70
C VAL A 19 -11.35 -21.43 -6.22
N TRP A 20 -10.78 -20.43 -5.54
CA TRP A 20 -9.45 -20.55 -4.94
C TRP A 20 -9.38 -21.70 -3.94
N GLU A 21 -8.29 -22.48 -3.95
CA GLU A 21 -8.09 -23.67 -3.13
C GLU A 21 -8.31 -23.43 -1.63
N HIS A 22 -7.96 -22.25 -1.12
CA HIS A 22 -8.10 -21.92 0.30
C HIS A 22 -9.33 -21.06 0.60
N LYS A 23 -10.34 -21.04 -0.28
CA LYS A 23 -11.62 -20.39 0.01
C LYS A 23 -12.19 -20.92 1.34
N GLY A 24 -12.56 -20.01 2.22
CA GLY A 24 -13.06 -20.34 3.56
C GLY A 24 -11.98 -20.70 4.58
N LYS A 25 -10.70 -20.64 4.22
CA LYS A 25 -9.55 -20.81 5.14
C LYS A 25 -8.84 -19.50 5.47
N VAL A 26 -9.31 -18.37 4.93
CA VAL A 26 -8.80 -17.03 5.21
C VAL A 26 -9.88 -16.18 5.84
N ALA A 27 -9.48 -15.39 6.83
CA ALA A 27 -10.31 -14.39 7.48
C ALA A 27 -9.66 -13.00 7.33
N ALA A 28 -10.49 -11.99 7.06
CA ALA A 28 -10.11 -10.60 7.27
C ALA A 28 -10.38 -10.29 8.75
N VAL A 29 -9.31 -10.02 9.49
CA VAL A 29 -9.39 -9.87 10.96
C VAL A 29 -9.23 -8.42 11.44
N GLY A 30 -8.82 -7.51 10.56
CA GLY A 30 -8.74 -6.09 10.86
C GLY A 30 -8.99 -5.23 9.63
N ILE A 31 -9.53 -4.03 9.83
CA ILE A 31 -9.80 -3.05 8.79
C ILE A 31 -9.30 -1.67 9.19
N GLY A 32 -8.78 -0.92 8.21
CA GLY A 32 -8.32 0.44 8.41
C GLY A 32 -8.65 1.30 7.20
N HIS A 33 -9.10 2.52 7.47
CA HIS A 33 -9.43 3.51 6.45
C HIS A 33 -8.70 4.81 6.76
N SER A 34 -8.15 5.45 5.73
CA SER A 34 -7.64 6.80 5.82
C SER A 34 -8.77 7.84 5.69
N PRO A 35 -8.54 9.08 6.12
CA PRO A 35 -9.42 10.19 5.74
C PRO A 35 -9.53 10.30 4.22
N THR A 36 -10.75 10.52 3.72
CA THR A 36 -10.98 10.81 2.31
C THR A 36 -11.09 12.32 2.12
N THR A 37 -10.12 12.90 1.43
CA THR A 37 -10.11 14.33 1.10
C THR A 37 -10.40 14.55 -0.38
N ARG A 38 -10.83 15.76 -0.75
CA ARG A 38 -11.17 16.07 -2.15
C ARG A 38 -9.92 16.18 -3.04
N ARG A 39 -8.84 16.74 -2.51
CA ARG A 39 -7.52 16.90 -3.13
C ARG A 39 -6.46 16.89 -2.03
N TRP A 40 -5.26 16.47 -2.39
CA TRP A 40 -4.09 16.68 -1.55
C TRP A 40 -3.84 18.19 -1.37
N ASP A 41 -3.45 18.58 -0.17
CA ASP A 41 -3.19 19.96 0.24
C ASP A 41 -1.72 20.37 0.13
N GLY A 42 -0.86 19.46 -0.33
CA GLY A 42 0.57 19.69 -0.52
C GLY A 42 1.40 19.45 0.73
N THR A 43 0.83 19.00 1.85
CA THR A 43 1.61 18.71 3.05
C THR A 43 2.09 17.25 3.09
N PRO A 44 3.28 16.98 3.66
CA PRO A 44 3.80 15.62 3.74
C PRO A 44 2.86 14.64 4.48
N GLU A 45 2.20 15.12 5.52
CA GLU A 45 1.35 14.32 6.42
C GLU A 45 0.06 13.83 5.76
N ASN A 46 -0.36 14.48 4.67
CA ASN A 46 -1.60 14.16 3.94
C ASN A 46 -1.35 13.51 2.58
N THR A 47 -0.11 13.06 2.32
CA THR A 47 0.25 12.30 1.13
C THR A 47 -0.47 10.95 1.07
N MET A 48 -0.52 10.34 -0.13
CA MET A 48 -1.03 8.96 -0.27
C MET A 48 -0.23 7.97 0.58
N GLY A 49 1.10 8.09 0.64
CA GLY A 49 1.94 7.25 1.49
C GLY A 49 1.60 7.39 2.97
N ALA A 50 1.46 8.62 3.48
CA ALA A 50 1.07 8.89 4.86
C ALA A 50 -0.31 8.31 5.21
N ASN A 51 -1.28 8.49 4.31
CA ASN A 51 -2.62 7.95 4.46
C ASN A 51 -2.63 6.41 4.44
N SER A 52 -1.82 5.79 3.59
CA SER A 52 -1.63 4.33 3.58
C SER A 52 -1.05 3.83 4.90
N ILE A 53 0.00 4.48 5.42
CA ILE A 53 0.58 4.14 6.74
C ILE A 53 -0.46 4.27 7.86
N PHE A 54 -1.26 5.35 7.84
CA PHE A 54 -2.34 5.54 8.80
C PHE A 54 -3.37 4.40 8.74
N ALA A 55 -3.87 4.06 7.54
CA ALA A 55 -4.83 2.99 7.35
C ALA A 55 -4.26 1.63 7.79
N LEU A 56 -3.00 1.32 7.43
CA LEU A 56 -2.32 0.09 7.84
C LEU A 56 -2.23 -0.02 9.36
N ARG A 57 -1.85 1.05 10.07
CA ARG A 57 -1.78 1.06 11.54
C ARG A 57 -3.14 0.80 12.19
N GLN A 58 -4.22 1.34 11.62
CA GLN A 58 -5.58 1.07 12.09
C GLN A 58 -5.97 -0.39 11.86
N ALA A 59 -5.69 -0.95 10.68
CA ALA A 59 -5.98 -2.35 10.38
C ALA A 59 -5.23 -3.31 11.30
N ILE A 60 -3.95 -3.03 11.59
CA ILE A 60 -3.14 -3.81 12.53
C ILE A 60 -3.74 -3.73 13.94
N ALA A 61 -4.06 -2.54 14.42
CA ALA A 61 -4.68 -2.35 15.74
C ALA A 61 -6.02 -3.11 15.87
N ASP A 62 -6.87 -3.06 14.84
CA ASP A 62 -8.17 -3.75 14.80
C ASP A 62 -8.00 -5.29 14.79
N SER A 63 -6.98 -5.79 14.10
CA SER A 63 -6.67 -7.22 14.04
C SER A 63 -6.16 -7.82 15.35
N GLY A 64 -5.58 -7.00 16.24
CA GLY A 64 -4.88 -7.47 17.44
C GLY A 64 -3.60 -8.28 17.17
N VAL A 65 -3.12 -8.32 15.93
CA VAL A 65 -1.88 -8.99 15.54
C VAL A 65 -0.68 -8.11 15.89
N ASP A 66 0.39 -8.71 16.41
CA ASP A 66 1.65 -7.99 16.61
C ASP A 66 2.29 -7.69 15.24
N PRO A 67 2.73 -6.43 14.97
CA PRO A 67 3.29 -6.06 13.68
C PRO A 67 4.46 -6.94 13.21
N SER A 68 5.24 -7.53 14.12
CA SER A 68 6.37 -8.41 13.78
C SER A 68 5.95 -9.77 13.24
N GLN A 69 4.66 -10.13 13.35
CA GLN A 69 4.09 -11.37 12.82
C GLN A 69 3.52 -11.21 11.40
N ILE A 70 3.66 -10.03 10.79
CA ILE A 70 3.21 -9.77 9.42
C ILE A 70 4.34 -10.20 8.47
N ASP A 71 4.11 -11.29 7.74
CA ASP A 71 5.10 -11.85 6.82
C ASP A 71 5.24 -11.09 5.50
N GLY A 72 4.23 -10.30 5.13
CA GLY A 72 4.24 -9.59 3.85
C GLY A 72 3.14 -8.56 3.70
N LEU A 73 3.35 -7.67 2.75
CA LEU A 73 2.42 -6.61 2.37
C LEU A 73 2.10 -6.73 0.88
N VAL A 74 0.83 -6.62 0.52
CA VAL A 74 0.37 -6.55 -0.86
C VAL A 74 -0.28 -5.19 -1.06
N LEU A 75 0.26 -4.40 -1.98
CA LEU A 75 -0.21 -3.05 -2.30
C LEU A 75 -0.61 -2.97 -3.77
N ASP A 76 -1.57 -2.10 -4.07
CA ASP A 76 -1.80 -1.66 -5.45
C ASP A 76 -0.60 -0.80 -5.90
N PRO A 77 0.09 -1.15 -7.00
CA PRO A 77 1.20 -0.34 -7.50
C PRO A 77 0.74 1.02 -8.07
N VAL A 78 -0.57 1.23 -8.26
CA VAL A 78 -1.12 2.47 -8.81
C VAL A 78 -1.96 3.18 -7.76
N THR A 79 -1.55 4.39 -7.38
CA THR A 79 -2.24 5.20 -6.37
C THR A 79 -3.40 6.03 -6.93
N THR A 80 -3.67 5.94 -8.24
CA THR A 80 -4.55 6.88 -8.94
C THR A 80 -5.57 6.18 -9.84
N THR A 81 -6.85 6.49 -9.65
CA THR A 81 -7.87 6.27 -10.68
C THR A 81 -7.88 7.48 -11.63
N GLY A 82 -6.85 7.60 -12.48
CA GLY A 82 -6.77 8.62 -13.56
C GLY A 82 -6.37 10.04 -13.16
N ALA A 83 -5.81 10.25 -11.96
CA ALA A 83 -5.33 11.54 -11.48
C ALA A 83 -3.83 11.51 -11.18
N HIS A 84 -3.02 11.48 -12.25
CA HIS A 84 -1.56 11.41 -12.16
C HIS A 84 -0.95 12.76 -11.76
N TRP A 85 0.27 12.71 -11.22
CA TRP A 85 1.11 13.90 -11.11
C TRP A 85 1.28 14.54 -12.49
N PRO A 86 1.05 15.85 -12.66
CA PRO A 86 1.11 16.47 -13.97
C PRO A 86 2.49 16.30 -14.62
N PRO A 87 2.56 15.95 -15.91
CA PRO A 87 3.83 15.89 -16.63
C PRO A 87 4.57 17.24 -16.57
N GLY A 88 5.82 17.22 -16.12
CA GLY A 88 6.67 18.41 -16.03
C GLY A 88 6.55 19.20 -14.73
N ASP A 89 5.59 18.88 -13.85
CA ASP A 89 5.55 19.49 -12.53
C ASP A 89 6.65 18.88 -11.63
N PRO A 90 7.47 19.71 -10.97
CA PRO A 90 8.53 19.20 -10.11
C PRO A 90 7.95 18.52 -8.87
N ILE A 91 8.55 17.40 -8.46
CA ILE A 91 8.21 16.75 -7.20
C ILE A 91 8.59 17.69 -6.04
N PRO A 92 7.67 17.98 -5.09
CA PRO A 92 7.98 18.82 -3.93
C PRO A 92 9.03 18.14 -3.04
N MET A 93 10.25 18.67 -3.04
CA MET A 93 11.36 18.03 -2.33
C MET A 93 11.27 18.15 -0.81
N ASP A 94 10.54 19.13 -0.30
CA ASP A 94 10.19 19.25 1.13
C ASP A 94 9.32 18.08 1.59
N VAL A 95 8.37 17.63 0.75
CA VAL A 95 7.57 16.42 0.98
C VAL A 95 8.43 15.18 0.94
N VAL A 96 9.31 15.05 -0.06
CA VAL A 96 10.20 13.90 -0.20
C VAL A 96 11.17 13.81 0.98
N ASN A 97 11.73 14.93 1.44
CA ASN A 97 12.72 14.96 2.51
C ASN A 97 12.11 14.85 3.92
N HIS A 98 10.78 14.92 4.05
CA HIS A 98 10.09 14.66 5.32
C HIS A 98 10.17 13.19 5.74
N TRP A 99 10.20 12.27 4.77
CA TRP A 99 10.18 10.84 5.03
C TRP A 99 11.60 10.26 5.09
N ASN A 100 11.79 9.24 5.93
CA ASN A 100 13.04 8.49 5.97
C ASN A 100 13.16 7.69 4.68
N LYS A 101 14.09 8.12 3.82
CA LYS A 101 14.45 7.34 2.63
C LYS A 101 15.16 6.08 3.09
N THR A 102 14.77 4.95 2.53
CA THR A 102 15.53 3.72 2.66
C THR A 102 16.33 3.47 1.38
N ASP A 103 17.28 2.56 1.44
CA ASP A 103 18.05 2.12 0.27
C ASP A 103 17.22 1.15 -0.61
N ASP A 104 15.91 1.05 -0.40
CA ASP A 104 15.02 0.17 -1.16
C ASP A 104 14.76 0.75 -2.56
N PRO A 105 15.15 0.03 -3.63
CA PRO A 105 14.95 0.49 -5.00
C PRO A 105 13.48 0.60 -5.42
N LEU A 106 12.52 0.19 -4.57
CA LEU A 106 11.09 0.39 -4.78
C LEU A 106 10.57 1.73 -4.23
N GLU A 107 11.42 2.53 -3.58
CA GLU A 107 11.08 3.87 -3.04
C GLU A 107 11.42 5.03 -4.00
N GLU A 108 11.97 4.76 -5.19
CA GLU A 108 12.20 5.72 -6.28
C GLU A 108 11.00 5.85 -7.23
#